data_AF-A0A962RTS4-F1
#
_entry.id   AF-A0A962RTS4-F1
#
_cell.length_a   1.000
_cell.length_b   1.000
_cell.length_c   1.000
_cell.angle_alpha   90.00
_cell.angle_beta   90.00
_cell.angle_gamma   90.00
#
_symmetry.space_group_name_H-M   'P 1'
#
loop_
_entity.id
_entity.type
_entity.pdbx_description
1 polymer ?
#
loop_
_entity_poly.entity_id
_entity_poly.type
_entity_poly.pdbx_seq_one_letter_code
_entity_poly.pdbx_strand_id
1 'polypeptide(L)'
;MRKHIRAVMLAAAAATPFAANAYGPDDFLKWVEANQSAEPQFVEGDVITVDKADLVRPFIPTEFQDEWIFDGMEMTIKDAGDLTPATIYVDATEKFKGTATLAGDNAIENYTAGRPFDPEEYTPGTESGWKMVWNWMYRWQNEGLTVGEVHWVWVRRGGEHSGHDIMKQDGGKYAQFYTGGGSFERVLTGPYKRVMMSHRADLADSGYKLNNGEGFAKNTEFREYTGFTSPFDIAGTAFLILRYDDPRKADDSWAYIPSLRRVRRISVEVKSDSLLGTDHTLEDFYGFNGRPMEHEWEYVGTARMLVVARSRNTNTIYYGPNGWAVKDDYALRKVDIMRQYPKSPNHPYSTKFICVDRVSGESYYA
;
A
#
# COMPACT_ATOMS: atom_id res chain seq x y z
N MET A 1 19.33 -59.91 43.91
CA MET A 1 20.11 -58.67 44.17
C MET A 1 21.22 -58.60 43.12
N ARG A 2 21.50 -57.56 42.34
CA ARG A 2 21.08 -56.16 42.25
C ARG A 2 21.25 -55.71 40.77
N LYS A 3 20.18 -55.09 40.26
CA LYS A 3 20.06 -53.96 39.31
C LYS A 3 21.32 -53.49 38.55
N HIS A 4 21.31 -53.66 37.23
CA HIS A 4 21.89 -52.69 36.29
C HIS A 4 20.75 -51.96 35.57
N ILE A 5 20.42 -50.77 36.07
CA ILE A 5 19.59 -49.79 35.39
C ILE A 5 20.48 -49.15 34.33
N ARG A 6 20.23 -49.45 33.05
CA ARG A 6 20.70 -48.59 31.95
C ARG A 6 19.77 -47.38 31.93
N ALA A 7 20.29 -46.24 32.35
CA ALA A 7 19.64 -44.95 32.15
C ALA A 7 19.58 -44.69 30.64
N VAL A 8 18.40 -44.85 30.06
CA VAL A 8 18.08 -44.27 28.75
C VAL A 8 17.98 -42.78 28.99
N MET A 9 19.00 -42.01 28.60
CA MET A 9 18.81 -40.57 28.39
C MET A 9 17.80 -40.41 27.25
N LEU A 10 16.54 -40.20 27.61
CA LEU A 10 15.62 -39.49 26.73
C LEU A 10 16.23 -38.09 26.55
N ALA A 11 16.90 -37.87 25.42
CA ALA A 11 17.05 -36.53 24.91
C ALA A 11 15.63 -36.06 24.56
N ALA A 12 14.97 -35.39 25.51
CA ALA A 12 13.82 -34.58 25.20
C ALA A 12 14.33 -33.49 24.26
N ALA A 13 14.22 -33.73 22.96
CA ALA A 13 14.19 -32.66 21.99
C ALA A 13 12.97 -31.83 22.38
N ALA A 14 13.22 -30.78 23.18
CA ALA A 14 12.29 -29.68 23.27
C ALA A 14 12.20 -29.15 21.83
N ALA A 15 11.19 -29.62 21.10
CA ALA A 15 10.64 -28.85 20.02
C ALA A 15 10.16 -27.55 20.68
N THR A 16 11.05 -26.57 20.79
CA THR A 16 10.64 -25.19 20.93
C THR A 16 9.71 -24.96 19.76
N PRO A 17 8.40 -24.76 19.98
CA PRO A 17 7.60 -24.25 18.90
C PRO A 17 8.29 -22.98 18.43
N PHE A 18 8.63 -22.91 17.14
CA PHE A 18 8.79 -21.63 16.48
C PHE A 18 7.40 -20.97 16.54
N ALA A 19 7.05 -20.42 17.69
CA ALA A 19 6.11 -19.34 17.76
C ALA A 19 6.87 -18.18 17.14
N ALA A 20 6.77 -18.03 15.83
CA ALA A 20 6.88 -16.70 15.25
C ALA A 20 5.83 -15.88 15.99
N ASN A 21 6.26 -15.03 16.93
CA ASN A 21 5.35 -14.09 17.55
C ASN A 21 4.81 -13.24 16.41
N ALA A 22 3.53 -13.41 16.08
CA ALA A 22 2.89 -12.56 15.09
C ALA A 22 2.94 -11.13 15.62
N TYR A 23 3.59 -10.23 14.88
CA TYR A 23 3.65 -8.82 15.23
C TYR A 23 2.23 -8.26 15.35
N GLY A 24 1.96 -7.57 16.44
CA GLY A 24 0.68 -6.93 16.71
C GLY A 24 0.75 -5.41 16.58
N PRO A 25 -0.41 -4.73 16.67
CA PRO A 25 -0.46 -3.27 16.62
C PRO A 25 0.41 -2.57 17.67
N ASP A 26 0.54 -3.17 18.85
CA ASP A 26 1.36 -2.64 19.94
C ASP A 26 2.86 -2.67 19.61
N ASP A 27 3.31 -3.63 18.79
CA ASP A 27 4.72 -3.71 18.40
C ASP A 27 5.09 -2.59 17.42
N PHE A 28 4.19 -2.27 16.50
CA PHE A 28 4.34 -1.11 15.62
C PHE A 28 4.35 0.21 16.41
N LEU A 29 3.40 0.38 17.33
CA LEU A 29 3.35 1.59 18.17
C LEU A 29 4.61 1.75 19.04
N LYS A 30 5.13 0.66 19.63
CA LYS A 30 6.41 0.69 20.36
C LYS A 30 7.57 1.06 19.45
N TRP A 31 7.59 0.57 18.21
CA TRP A 31 8.62 0.95 17.24
C TRP A 31 8.53 2.44 16.92
N VAL A 32 7.34 2.97 16.70
CA VAL A 32 7.12 4.41 16.46
C VAL A 32 7.63 5.22 17.66
N GLU A 33 7.20 4.89 18.88
CA GLU A 33 7.60 5.58 20.12
C GLU A 33 9.13 5.56 20.32
N ALA A 34 9.77 4.42 20.08
CA ALA A 34 11.21 4.26 20.28
C ALA A 34 12.07 4.99 19.23
N ASN A 35 11.55 5.20 18.02
CA ASN A 35 12.37 5.65 16.87
C ASN A 35 11.95 6.99 16.27
N GLN A 36 10.91 7.64 16.79
CA GLN A 36 10.45 8.96 16.35
C GLN A 36 11.56 10.02 16.27
N SER A 37 12.50 9.99 17.21
CA SER A 37 13.63 10.91 17.32
C SER A 37 14.97 10.30 16.86
N ALA A 38 14.96 9.09 16.30
CA ALA A 38 16.18 8.40 15.89
C ALA A 38 16.89 9.13 14.74
N GLU A 39 18.13 9.55 14.94
CA GLU A 39 18.95 10.21 13.90
C GLU A 39 19.71 9.17 13.07
N PRO A 40 19.77 9.31 11.74
CA PRO A 40 20.48 8.38 10.90
C PRO A 40 21.99 8.42 11.18
N GLN A 41 22.61 7.25 11.24
CA GLN A 41 24.06 7.08 11.37
C GLN A 41 24.70 6.65 10.03
N PHE A 42 24.01 6.93 8.93
CA PHE A 42 24.44 6.71 7.55
C PHE A 42 24.26 8.00 6.75
N VAL A 43 24.94 8.10 5.62
CA VAL A 43 24.89 9.26 4.71
C VAL A 43 24.55 8.83 3.28
N GLU A 44 24.19 9.79 2.44
CA GLU A 44 23.97 9.55 1.02
C GLU A 44 25.21 8.92 0.36
N GLY A 45 24.98 7.89 -0.47
CA GLY A 45 26.02 7.10 -1.12
C GLY A 45 26.45 5.86 -0.34
N ASP A 46 26.07 5.72 0.94
CA ASP A 46 26.34 4.49 1.68
C ASP A 46 25.60 3.29 1.07
N VAL A 47 26.26 2.14 1.07
CA VAL A 47 25.62 0.84 0.80
C VAL A 47 25.60 0.07 2.11
N ILE A 48 24.39 -0.14 2.64
CA ILE A 48 24.19 -0.88 3.89
C ILE A 48 23.97 -2.36 3.58
N THR A 49 24.84 -3.18 4.16
CA THR A 49 24.82 -4.64 4.15
C THR A 49 24.43 -5.17 5.53
N VAL A 50 24.16 -6.48 5.64
CA VAL A 50 23.62 -7.11 6.86
C VAL A 50 24.49 -6.89 8.11
N ASP A 51 25.81 -6.80 7.97
CA ASP A 51 26.76 -6.51 9.07
C ASP A 51 26.58 -5.11 9.67
N LYS A 52 25.91 -4.20 8.95
CA LYS A 52 25.57 -2.84 9.38
C LYS A 52 24.06 -2.64 9.55
N ALA A 53 23.28 -3.72 9.62
CA ALA A 53 21.83 -3.66 9.68
C ALA A 53 21.29 -2.81 10.85
N ASP A 54 22.00 -2.76 11.97
CA ASP A 54 21.58 -1.98 13.14
C ASP A 54 21.51 -0.47 12.85
N LEU A 55 22.22 0.03 11.83
CA LEU A 55 22.13 1.42 11.39
C LEU A 55 20.77 1.76 10.75
N VAL A 56 20.05 0.75 10.22
CA VAL A 56 18.80 0.94 9.48
C VAL A 56 17.55 0.45 10.21
N ARG A 57 17.69 -0.43 11.21
CA ARG A 57 16.56 -0.94 12.02
C ARG A 57 15.65 0.15 12.61
N PRO A 58 16.17 1.30 13.10
CA PRO A 58 15.31 2.38 13.59
C PRO A 58 14.37 2.97 12.53
N PHE A 59 14.63 2.74 11.24
CA PHE A 59 13.89 3.33 10.12
C PHE A 59 13.10 2.29 9.31
N ILE A 60 12.98 1.07 9.83
CA ILE A 60 12.19 -0.03 9.25
C ILE A 60 11.33 -0.62 10.37
N PRO A 61 9.99 -0.63 10.23
CA PRO A 61 9.12 -1.19 11.27
C PRO A 61 9.48 -2.64 11.55
N THR A 62 9.39 -3.01 12.82
CA THR A 62 9.88 -4.30 13.34
C THR A 62 9.36 -5.48 12.52
N GLU A 63 8.10 -5.45 12.11
CA GLU A 63 7.43 -6.49 11.34
C GLU A 63 7.97 -6.69 9.91
N PHE A 64 8.62 -5.68 9.34
CA PHE A 64 9.24 -5.76 8.02
C PHE A 64 10.75 -6.07 8.09
N GLN A 65 11.37 -6.01 9.26
CA GLN A 65 12.82 -6.17 9.39
C GLN A 65 13.30 -7.53 8.90
N ASP A 66 12.58 -8.62 9.18
CA ASP A 66 12.98 -9.97 8.73
C ASP A 66 12.96 -10.13 7.20
N GLU A 67 12.17 -9.31 6.51
CA GLU A 67 12.05 -9.35 5.05
C GLU A 67 13.03 -8.39 4.37
N TRP A 68 13.44 -7.31 5.05
CA TRP A 68 14.33 -6.27 4.51
C TRP A 68 15.79 -6.49 4.93
N ILE A 69 16.03 -7.18 6.05
CA ILE A 69 17.34 -7.42 6.65
C ILE A 69 17.66 -8.91 6.63
N PHE A 70 18.54 -9.30 5.71
CA PHE A 70 18.93 -10.69 5.48
C PHE A 70 20.33 -10.79 4.87
N ASP A 71 20.91 -11.98 4.91
CA ASP A 71 22.22 -12.25 4.30
C ASP A 71 22.19 -11.99 2.79
N GLY A 72 23.04 -11.06 2.33
CA GLY A 72 23.09 -10.62 0.93
C GLY A 72 22.19 -9.41 0.62
N MET A 73 21.60 -8.78 1.64
CA MET A 73 20.92 -7.48 1.46
C MET A 73 21.90 -6.40 0.99
N GLU A 74 21.41 -5.50 0.15
CA GLU A 74 22.09 -4.26 -0.22
C GLU A 74 21.05 -3.12 -0.24
N MET A 75 21.18 -2.15 0.67
CA MET A 75 20.40 -0.92 0.64
C MET A 75 21.31 0.25 0.32
N THR A 76 21.21 0.77 -0.91
CA THR A 76 21.93 1.98 -1.30
C THR A 76 21.17 3.20 -0.78
N ILE A 77 21.79 4.02 0.07
CA ILE A 77 21.19 5.24 0.59
C ILE A 77 21.34 6.35 -0.43
N LYS A 78 20.22 6.99 -0.78
CA LYS A 78 20.22 8.08 -1.75
C LYS A 78 19.15 9.10 -1.42
N ASP A 79 19.44 10.38 -1.65
CA ASP A 79 18.40 11.39 -1.57
C ASP A 79 17.36 11.18 -2.69
N ALA A 80 16.08 11.26 -2.34
CA ALA A 80 15.01 11.09 -3.32
C ALA A 80 14.86 12.31 -4.23
N GLY A 81 15.55 13.42 -3.96
CA GLY A 81 15.36 14.71 -4.58
C GLY A 81 14.02 15.36 -4.21
N ASP A 82 13.65 16.38 -4.99
CA ASP A 82 12.36 17.06 -4.81
C ASP A 82 11.20 16.14 -5.22
N LEU A 83 10.34 15.83 -4.25
CA LEU A 83 9.10 15.06 -4.42
C LEU A 83 7.86 15.94 -4.22
N THR A 84 8.01 17.26 -4.24
CA THR A 84 6.88 18.18 -4.16
C THR A 84 5.90 17.86 -5.29
N PRO A 85 4.58 17.80 -5.01
CA PRO A 85 3.57 17.65 -6.05
C PRO A 85 3.69 18.71 -7.15
N ALA A 86 3.07 18.44 -8.30
CA ALA A 86 3.09 19.39 -9.42
C ALA A 86 2.60 20.78 -8.99
N THR A 87 3.20 21.85 -9.54
CA THR A 87 2.89 23.24 -9.17
C THR A 87 1.40 23.55 -9.26
N ILE A 88 0.70 23.04 -10.27
CA ILE A 88 -0.76 23.18 -10.41
C ILE A 88 -1.56 22.67 -9.19
N TYR A 89 -1.10 21.60 -8.53
CA TYR A 89 -1.71 21.07 -7.31
C TYR A 89 -1.36 21.92 -6.10
N VAL A 90 -0.13 22.43 -6.03
CA VAL A 90 0.31 23.36 -4.98
C VAL A 90 -0.47 24.68 -5.06
N ASP A 91 -0.64 25.22 -6.26
CA ASP A 91 -1.41 26.44 -6.52
C ASP A 91 -2.89 26.25 -6.15
N ALA A 92 -3.48 25.09 -6.50
CA ALA A 92 -4.84 24.75 -6.08
C ALA A 92 -4.97 24.62 -4.55
N THR A 93 -3.96 24.01 -3.91
CA THR A 93 -3.88 23.88 -2.44
C THR A 93 -3.89 25.25 -1.78
N GLU A 94 -3.06 26.18 -2.25
CA GLU A 94 -3.00 27.54 -1.69
C GLU A 94 -4.31 28.31 -1.95
N LYS A 95 -4.85 28.22 -3.18
CA LYS A 95 -6.11 28.88 -3.56
C LYS A 95 -7.30 28.47 -2.71
N PHE A 96 -7.36 27.20 -2.30
CA PHE A 96 -8.48 26.65 -1.51
C PHE A 96 -8.12 26.36 -0.06
N LYS A 97 -6.99 26.91 0.43
CA LYS A 97 -6.54 26.70 1.80
C LYS A 97 -7.64 27.11 2.78
N GLY A 98 -7.99 26.20 3.69
CA GLY A 98 -8.97 26.44 4.75
C GLY A 98 -10.44 26.43 4.31
N THR A 99 -10.76 26.10 3.05
CA THR A 99 -12.18 25.98 2.63
C THR A 99 -12.79 24.64 3.01
N ALA A 100 -12.00 23.56 2.98
CA ALA A 100 -12.48 22.22 3.30
C ALA A 100 -12.82 22.11 4.80
N THR A 101 -13.96 21.48 5.09
CA THR A 101 -14.46 21.26 6.45
C THR A 101 -14.89 19.81 6.64
N LEU A 102 -14.98 19.36 7.90
CA LEU A 102 -15.57 18.07 8.25
C LEU A 102 -16.99 18.29 8.79
N ALA A 103 -17.95 17.57 8.23
CA ALA A 103 -19.32 17.50 8.75
C ALA A 103 -19.37 16.78 10.11
N GLY A 104 -20.54 16.77 10.75
CA GLY A 104 -20.74 16.09 12.04
C GLY A 104 -20.50 14.57 12.00
N ASP A 105 -20.55 13.94 10.83
CA ASP A 105 -20.21 12.53 10.59
C ASP A 105 -18.79 12.33 10.02
N ASN A 106 -17.97 13.39 10.00
CA ASN A 106 -16.62 13.48 9.44
C ASN A 106 -16.51 13.39 7.91
N ALA A 107 -17.63 13.42 7.18
CA ALA A 107 -17.58 13.57 5.74
C ALA A 107 -16.96 14.92 5.37
N ILE A 108 -16.11 14.94 4.34
CA ILE A 108 -15.55 16.18 3.83
C ILE A 108 -16.62 17.01 3.12
N GLU A 109 -16.62 18.32 3.38
CA GLU A 109 -17.49 19.31 2.74
C GLU A 109 -16.66 20.51 2.30
N ASN A 110 -17.19 21.31 1.37
CA ASN A 110 -16.56 22.54 0.87
C ASN A 110 -15.14 22.35 0.27
N TYR A 111 -14.80 21.12 -0.12
CA TYR A 111 -13.56 20.78 -0.80
C TYR A 111 -13.69 20.92 -2.32
N THR A 112 -12.68 21.53 -2.96
CA THR A 112 -12.67 21.77 -4.41
C THR A 112 -11.52 21.06 -5.11
N ALA A 113 -10.27 21.36 -4.78
CA ALA A 113 -9.07 20.73 -5.35
C ALA A 113 -7.85 21.02 -4.46
N GLY A 114 -6.73 20.33 -4.70
CA GLY A 114 -5.50 20.49 -3.91
C GLY A 114 -5.50 19.65 -2.64
N ARG A 115 -4.60 19.95 -1.71
CA ARG A 115 -4.55 19.29 -0.40
C ARG A 115 -5.60 19.91 0.53
N PRO A 116 -6.57 19.14 1.04
CA PRO A 116 -7.65 19.70 1.86
C PRO A 116 -7.22 20.37 3.18
N PHE A 117 -6.31 19.74 3.93
CA PHE A 117 -5.92 20.15 5.29
C PHE A 117 -4.40 20.33 5.41
N ASP A 118 -3.96 21.25 6.27
CA ASP A 118 -2.54 21.51 6.50
C ASP A 118 -1.94 20.43 7.45
N PRO A 119 -0.98 19.60 6.99
CA PRO A 119 -0.41 18.55 7.84
C PRO A 119 0.48 19.08 8.97
N GLU A 120 0.86 20.36 8.94
CA GLU A 120 1.56 21.00 10.06
C GLU A 120 0.65 21.25 11.27
N GLU A 121 -0.67 21.24 11.08
CA GLU A 121 -1.67 21.40 12.16
C GLU A 121 -2.05 20.07 12.83
N TYR A 122 -1.53 18.93 12.34
CA TYR A 122 -1.91 17.62 12.85
C TYR A 122 -1.36 17.37 14.26
N THR A 123 -2.27 17.05 15.17
CA THR A 123 -1.99 16.53 16.52
C THR A 123 -2.50 15.10 16.66
N PRO A 124 -1.82 14.22 17.42
CA PRO A 124 -2.29 12.84 17.62
C PRO A 124 -3.75 12.77 18.09
N GLY A 125 -4.50 11.82 17.57
CA GLY A 125 -5.93 11.63 17.86
C GLY A 125 -6.83 11.61 16.62
N THR A 126 -8.13 11.52 16.87
CA THR A 126 -9.14 11.23 15.84
C THR A 126 -9.41 12.38 14.87
N GLU A 127 -9.40 13.62 15.36
CA GLU A 127 -9.66 14.80 14.51
C GLU A 127 -8.64 14.91 13.36
N SER A 128 -7.34 14.84 13.69
CA SER A 128 -6.29 14.83 12.66
C SER A 128 -6.29 13.55 11.85
N GLY A 129 -6.73 12.42 12.41
CA GLY A 129 -6.91 11.17 11.66
C GLY A 129 -7.88 11.33 10.50
N TRP A 130 -9.02 11.97 10.74
CA TRP A 130 -9.99 12.28 9.70
C TRP A 130 -9.44 13.28 8.67
N LYS A 131 -8.74 14.33 9.11
CA LYS A 131 -8.07 15.27 8.17
C LYS A 131 -7.03 14.55 7.30
N MET A 132 -6.25 13.65 7.88
CA MET A 132 -5.19 12.92 7.19
C MET A 132 -5.74 11.93 6.15
N VAL A 133 -6.80 11.17 6.45
CA VAL A 133 -7.38 10.26 5.44
C VAL A 133 -7.94 11.04 4.24
N TRP A 134 -8.52 12.23 4.45
CA TRP A 134 -8.95 13.06 3.33
C TRP A 134 -7.78 13.61 2.51
N ASN A 135 -6.68 14.01 3.17
CA ASN A 135 -5.45 14.35 2.46
C ASN A 135 -4.91 13.17 1.65
N TRP A 136 -4.97 11.94 2.19
CA TRP A 136 -4.60 10.72 1.47
C TRP A 136 -5.46 10.50 0.22
N MET A 137 -6.79 10.61 0.35
CA MET A 137 -7.73 10.42 -0.75
C MET A 137 -7.51 11.44 -1.88
N TYR A 138 -7.21 12.69 -1.52
CA TYR A 138 -7.05 13.80 -2.45
C TYR A 138 -5.60 14.21 -2.70
N ARG A 139 -4.64 13.33 -2.40
CA ARG A 139 -3.23 13.52 -2.78
C ARG A 139 -3.10 13.69 -4.29
N TRP A 140 -1.98 14.23 -4.73
CA TRP A 140 -1.70 14.39 -6.15
C TRP A 140 -1.55 13.03 -6.85
N GLN A 141 -2.54 12.67 -7.66
CA GLN A 141 -2.57 11.42 -8.44
C GLN A 141 -2.56 11.69 -9.96
N ASN A 142 -2.26 12.92 -10.38
CA ASN A 142 -2.34 13.37 -11.77
C ASN A 142 -3.72 13.03 -12.38
N GLU A 143 -3.78 12.32 -13.50
CA GLU A 143 -5.03 11.89 -14.13
C GLU A 143 -5.61 10.59 -13.55
N GLY A 144 -4.91 10.00 -12.56
CA GLY A 144 -5.04 8.62 -12.15
C GLY A 144 -3.89 7.77 -12.69
N LEU A 145 -4.02 6.46 -12.56
CA LEU A 145 -2.98 5.48 -12.89
C LEU A 145 -3.42 4.62 -14.07
N THR A 146 -2.57 4.49 -15.10
CA THR A 146 -2.78 3.54 -16.19
C THR A 146 -1.57 2.62 -16.30
N VAL A 147 -1.80 1.31 -16.20
CA VAL A 147 -0.77 0.29 -16.38
C VAL A 147 -1.29 -0.71 -17.41
N GLY A 148 -0.55 -0.87 -18.51
CA GLY A 148 -0.95 -1.78 -19.59
C GLY A 148 -0.96 -3.24 -19.16
N GLU A 149 0.00 -3.62 -18.32
CA GLU A 149 0.15 -4.96 -17.79
C GLU A 149 0.71 -4.90 -16.36
N VAL A 150 -0.09 -5.32 -15.39
CA VAL A 150 0.29 -5.49 -13.98
C VAL A 150 0.44 -6.98 -13.71
N HIS A 151 1.43 -7.35 -12.90
CA HIS A 151 1.55 -8.67 -12.32
C HIS A 151 1.16 -8.62 -10.85
N TRP A 152 0.05 -9.26 -10.50
CA TRP A 152 -0.28 -9.55 -9.11
C TRP A 152 0.30 -10.92 -8.77
N VAL A 153 1.48 -10.91 -8.16
CA VAL A 153 2.22 -12.11 -7.79
C VAL A 153 1.94 -12.44 -6.34
N TRP A 154 1.35 -13.61 -6.10
CA TRP A 154 1.09 -14.11 -4.77
C TRP A 154 2.22 -15.00 -4.29
N VAL A 155 2.98 -14.51 -3.32
CA VAL A 155 4.20 -15.15 -2.84
C VAL A 155 3.97 -15.77 -1.46
N ARG A 156 4.34 -17.04 -1.32
CA ARG A 156 4.43 -17.71 -0.02
C ARG A 156 5.87 -17.74 0.45
N ARG A 157 6.05 -17.59 1.77
CA ARG A 157 7.37 -17.64 2.41
C ARG A 157 8.05 -18.98 2.12
N GLY A 158 9.34 -18.92 1.81
CA GLY A 158 10.17 -20.09 1.50
C GLY A 158 9.96 -20.66 0.09
N GLY A 159 10.87 -21.54 -0.30
CA GLY A 159 10.91 -22.16 -1.63
C GLY A 159 11.45 -21.24 -2.72
N GLU A 160 11.15 -21.57 -3.98
CA GLU A 160 11.59 -20.85 -5.17
C GLU A 160 10.46 -20.73 -6.20
N HIS A 161 10.62 -19.80 -7.14
CA HIS A 161 9.66 -19.55 -8.22
C HIS A 161 10.26 -19.70 -9.61
N SER A 162 11.53 -20.14 -9.73
CA SER A 162 12.25 -20.32 -10.99
C SER A 162 11.49 -21.20 -12.02
N GLY A 163 10.69 -22.15 -11.53
CA GLY A 163 9.86 -23.04 -12.34
C GLY A 163 8.53 -22.47 -12.81
N HIS A 164 8.04 -21.36 -12.21
CA HIS A 164 6.73 -20.77 -12.49
C HIS A 164 6.64 -20.20 -13.91
N ASP A 165 5.45 -20.27 -14.54
CA ASP A 165 5.27 -19.91 -15.95
C ASP A 165 5.68 -18.47 -16.28
N ILE A 166 5.46 -17.54 -15.36
CA ILE A 166 5.87 -16.13 -15.48
C ILE A 166 7.37 -15.96 -15.74
N MET A 167 8.20 -16.88 -15.23
CA MET A 167 9.66 -16.85 -15.42
C MET A 167 10.09 -17.25 -16.83
N LYS A 168 9.20 -17.91 -17.58
CA LYS A 168 9.44 -18.39 -18.95
C LYS A 168 8.66 -17.60 -19.99
N GLN A 169 7.63 -16.87 -19.57
CA GLN A 169 6.76 -16.08 -20.42
C GLN A 169 7.57 -15.12 -21.30
N ASP A 170 7.20 -15.04 -22.59
CA ASP A 170 7.83 -14.19 -23.60
C ASP A 170 9.36 -14.30 -23.64
N GLY A 171 9.88 -15.53 -23.55
CA GLY A 171 11.33 -15.78 -23.55
C GLY A 171 12.01 -15.42 -22.23
N GLY A 172 11.27 -15.36 -21.12
CA GLY A 172 11.78 -15.07 -19.78
C GLY A 172 12.04 -13.59 -19.52
N LYS A 173 11.41 -12.69 -20.28
CA LYS A 173 11.65 -11.23 -20.16
C LYS A 173 11.39 -10.66 -18.76
N TYR A 174 10.55 -11.32 -17.96
CA TYR A 174 10.23 -10.89 -16.59
C TYR A 174 11.14 -11.49 -15.52
N ALA A 175 11.95 -12.50 -15.84
CA ALA A 175 12.77 -13.19 -14.84
C ALA A 175 13.76 -12.22 -14.14
N GLN A 176 14.20 -11.18 -14.85
CA GLN A 176 15.06 -10.13 -14.32
C GLN A 176 14.43 -9.28 -13.20
N PHE A 177 13.10 -9.29 -13.04
CA PHE A 177 12.39 -8.54 -12.00
C PHE A 177 12.14 -9.36 -10.73
N TYR A 178 12.34 -10.69 -10.79
CA TYR A 178 12.13 -11.61 -9.67
C TYR A 178 13.40 -12.40 -9.42
N THR A 179 14.33 -11.81 -8.64
CA THR A 179 15.69 -12.34 -8.46
C THR A 179 15.92 -12.96 -7.08
N GLY A 180 14.87 -13.16 -6.30
CA GLY A 180 14.92 -13.71 -4.92
C GLY A 180 14.42 -15.14 -4.80
N GLY A 181 14.06 -15.53 -3.58
CA GLY A 181 13.32 -16.76 -3.30
C GLY A 181 11.81 -16.52 -3.19
N GLY A 182 11.13 -17.38 -2.44
CA GLY A 182 9.68 -17.36 -2.27
C GLY A 182 8.97 -18.16 -3.35
N SER A 183 7.88 -18.83 -2.97
CA SER A 183 7.10 -19.68 -3.86
C SER A 183 5.94 -18.88 -4.46
N PHE A 184 5.86 -18.80 -5.78
CA PHE A 184 4.72 -18.15 -6.44
C PHE A 184 3.54 -19.12 -6.46
N GLU A 185 2.54 -18.84 -5.62
CA GLU A 185 1.31 -19.63 -5.55
C GLU A 185 0.39 -19.31 -6.73
N ARG A 186 0.30 -18.03 -7.10
CA ARG A 186 -0.52 -17.57 -8.22
C ARG A 186 0.01 -16.28 -8.78
N VAL A 187 -0.02 -16.12 -10.11
CA VAL A 187 0.25 -14.85 -10.78
C VAL A 187 -0.95 -14.50 -11.63
N LEU A 188 -1.57 -13.36 -11.34
CA LEU A 188 -2.57 -12.75 -12.19
C LEU A 188 -1.92 -11.67 -13.04
N THR A 189 -2.30 -11.59 -14.31
CA THR A 189 -1.78 -10.57 -15.22
C THR A 189 -2.92 -9.86 -15.91
N GLY A 190 -2.79 -8.56 -16.12
CA GLY A 190 -3.68 -7.82 -17.01
C GLY A 190 -3.63 -6.31 -16.80
N PRO A 191 -4.45 -5.57 -17.56
CA PRO A 191 -4.47 -4.12 -17.50
C PRO A 191 -5.13 -3.61 -16.22
N TYR A 192 -4.62 -2.48 -15.72
CA TYR A 192 -5.24 -1.69 -14.69
C TYR A 192 -5.37 -0.24 -15.13
N LYS A 193 -6.50 0.38 -14.84
CA LYS A 193 -6.70 1.80 -15.11
C LYS A 193 -7.61 2.45 -14.10
N ARG A 194 -7.15 3.52 -13.45
CA ARG A 194 -7.95 4.48 -12.71
C ARG A 194 -7.90 5.83 -13.41
N VAL A 195 -9.05 6.47 -13.55
CA VAL A 195 -9.17 7.83 -14.07
C VAL A 195 -9.89 8.67 -13.05
N MET A 196 -9.22 9.73 -12.60
CA MET A 196 -9.77 10.74 -11.71
C MET A 196 -10.69 11.67 -12.51
N MET A 197 -11.94 11.77 -12.08
CA MET A 197 -13.05 12.43 -12.77
C MET A 197 -13.34 13.82 -12.19
N SER A 198 -13.03 14.05 -10.92
CA SER A 198 -13.23 15.31 -10.21
C SER A 198 -11.99 15.67 -9.38
N HIS A 199 -12.01 16.87 -8.78
CA HIS A 199 -10.94 17.43 -7.95
C HIS A 199 -9.57 17.50 -8.65
N ARG A 200 -9.60 17.62 -9.98
CA ARG A 200 -8.44 17.65 -10.88
C ARG A 200 -7.86 19.06 -10.96
N ALA A 201 -6.74 19.29 -10.26
CA ALA A 201 -6.09 20.61 -10.20
C ALA A 201 -5.71 21.17 -11.58
N ASP A 202 -5.41 20.31 -12.55
CA ASP A 202 -5.12 20.67 -13.95
C ASP A 202 -6.36 21.10 -14.76
N LEU A 203 -7.58 20.91 -14.22
CA LEU A 203 -8.84 21.19 -14.88
C LEU A 203 -9.57 22.41 -14.28
N ALA A 204 -8.82 23.45 -13.90
CA ALA A 204 -9.38 24.65 -13.29
C ALA A 204 -10.49 25.32 -14.13
N ASP A 205 -10.36 25.30 -15.46
CA ASP A 205 -11.31 25.92 -16.40
C ASP A 205 -12.64 25.17 -16.52
N SER A 206 -12.69 23.89 -16.13
CA SER A 206 -13.89 23.05 -16.13
C SER A 206 -14.41 22.78 -14.72
N GLY A 207 -14.09 23.65 -13.76
CA GLY A 207 -14.50 23.52 -12.37
C GLY A 207 -13.87 22.32 -11.67
N TYR A 208 -12.63 21.97 -12.05
CA TYR A 208 -11.85 20.84 -11.53
C TYR A 208 -12.47 19.48 -11.82
N LYS A 209 -13.28 19.39 -12.88
CA LYS A 209 -13.98 18.17 -13.29
C LYS A 209 -13.72 17.85 -14.75
N LEU A 210 -13.50 16.57 -15.03
CA LEU A 210 -13.43 16.07 -16.39
C LEU A 210 -14.76 16.36 -17.12
N ASN A 211 -14.68 16.86 -18.35
CA ASN A 211 -15.87 17.15 -19.16
C ASN A 211 -16.93 18.00 -18.41
N ASN A 212 -16.50 19.02 -17.65
CA ASN A 212 -17.36 19.88 -16.84
C ASN A 212 -18.28 19.14 -15.84
N GLY A 213 -17.93 17.90 -15.46
CA GLY A 213 -18.78 17.06 -14.60
C GLY A 213 -20.01 16.50 -15.32
N GLU A 214 -19.98 16.41 -16.65
CA GLU A 214 -21.05 15.83 -17.45
C GLU A 214 -20.75 14.40 -17.91
N GLY A 215 -21.80 13.69 -18.32
CA GLY A 215 -21.70 12.33 -18.84
C GLY A 215 -21.06 11.38 -17.82
N PHE A 216 -19.93 10.78 -18.19
CA PHE A 216 -19.24 9.81 -17.34
C PHE A 216 -18.57 10.43 -16.10
N ALA A 217 -18.33 11.74 -16.07
CA ALA A 217 -17.75 12.42 -14.91
C ALA A 217 -18.78 12.90 -13.88
N LYS A 218 -20.08 12.76 -14.20
CA LYS A 218 -21.15 13.32 -13.37
C LYS A 218 -21.21 12.66 -12.00
N ASN A 219 -20.95 13.45 -10.97
CA ASN A 219 -20.97 13.08 -9.55
C ASN A 219 -20.00 11.94 -9.19
N THR A 220 -18.94 11.75 -9.96
CA THR A 220 -17.96 10.68 -9.74
C THR A 220 -16.61 11.24 -9.42
N GLU A 221 -15.95 10.66 -8.41
CA GLU A 221 -14.59 11.00 -8.03
C GLU A 221 -13.59 10.33 -8.96
N PHE A 222 -13.75 9.02 -9.15
CA PHE A 222 -12.95 8.26 -10.09
C PHE A 222 -13.71 7.07 -10.65
N ARG A 223 -13.15 6.53 -11.73
CA ARG A 223 -13.51 5.22 -12.26
C ARG A 223 -12.28 4.34 -12.36
N GLU A 224 -12.46 3.08 -12.03
CA GLU A 224 -11.39 2.10 -12.01
C GLU A 224 -11.80 0.86 -12.80
N TYR A 225 -10.87 0.37 -13.61
CA TYR A 225 -10.98 -0.82 -14.42
C TYR A 225 -9.81 -1.75 -14.11
N THR A 226 -10.12 -3.01 -13.87
CA THR A 226 -9.12 -4.09 -13.73
C THR A 226 -9.53 -5.23 -14.65
N GLY A 227 -8.64 -5.63 -15.55
CA GLY A 227 -8.85 -6.77 -16.43
C GLY A 227 -7.82 -7.86 -16.17
N PHE A 228 -8.19 -9.11 -16.49
CA PHE A 228 -7.28 -10.25 -16.38
C PHE A 228 -7.09 -10.89 -17.76
N THR A 229 -5.84 -11.00 -18.19
CA THR A 229 -5.42 -11.69 -19.42
C THR A 229 -4.82 -13.07 -19.12
N SER A 230 -4.38 -13.32 -17.89
CA SER A 230 -3.79 -14.58 -17.42
C SER A 230 -4.08 -14.80 -15.93
N PRO A 231 -4.18 -16.06 -15.44
CA PRO A 231 -4.11 -17.33 -16.18
C PRO A 231 -5.42 -17.70 -16.89
N PHE A 232 -5.42 -18.84 -17.61
CA PHE A 232 -6.52 -19.27 -18.47
C PHE A 232 -7.90 -19.32 -17.79
N ASP A 233 -7.94 -19.68 -16.51
CA ASP A 233 -9.16 -19.82 -15.71
C ASP A 233 -9.88 -18.49 -15.42
N ILE A 234 -9.13 -17.38 -15.38
CA ILE A 234 -9.66 -16.02 -15.10
C ILE A 234 -9.62 -15.11 -16.33
N ALA A 235 -8.88 -15.49 -17.38
CA ALA A 235 -8.66 -14.69 -18.58
C ALA A 235 -9.98 -14.20 -19.20
N GLY A 236 -10.06 -12.89 -19.43
CA GLY A 236 -11.25 -12.17 -19.91
C GLY A 236 -12.14 -11.64 -18.78
N THR A 237 -11.92 -12.00 -17.52
CA THR A 237 -12.63 -11.41 -16.38
C THR A 237 -12.21 -9.95 -16.23
N ALA A 238 -13.18 -9.08 -15.97
CA ALA A 238 -12.90 -7.67 -15.76
C ALA A 238 -13.85 -7.07 -14.72
N PHE A 239 -13.34 -6.07 -14.01
CA PHE A 239 -14.04 -5.32 -12.98
C PHE A 239 -14.09 -3.84 -13.37
N LEU A 240 -15.21 -3.19 -13.06
CA LEU A 240 -15.39 -1.75 -13.19
C LEU A 240 -15.96 -1.22 -11.86
N ILE A 241 -15.28 -0.24 -11.27
CA ILE A 241 -15.67 0.40 -10.01
C ILE A 241 -15.85 1.90 -10.27
N LEU A 242 -16.96 2.46 -9.79
CA LEU A 242 -17.30 3.88 -9.85
C LEU A 242 -17.37 4.41 -8.41
N ARG A 243 -16.45 5.30 -8.05
CA ARG A 243 -16.53 6.06 -6.81
C ARG A 243 -17.26 7.37 -7.04
N TYR A 244 -18.17 7.70 -6.12
CA TYR A 244 -18.95 8.93 -6.17
C TYR A 244 -18.24 10.07 -5.45
N ASP A 245 -18.46 11.30 -5.91
CA ASP A 245 -17.96 12.51 -5.24
C ASP A 245 -18.56 12.70 -3.83
N ASP A 246 -19.77 12.18 -3.61
CA ASP A 246 -20.39 12.14 -2.30
C ASP A 246 -19.78 10.99 -1.49
N PRO A 247 -18.97 11.27 -0.46
CA PRO A 247 -18.29 10.23 0.33
C PRO A 247 -19.26 9.31 1.09
N ARG A 248 -20.52 9.74 1.27
CA ARG A 248 -21.55 8.95 1.95
C ARG A 248 -22.16 7.91 1.03
N LYS A 249 -22.02 8.08 -0.28
CA LYS A 249 -22.59 7.17 -1.27
C LYS A 249 -21.67 5.96 -1.47
N ALA A 250 -22.28 4.78 -1.49
CA ALA A 250 -21.59 3.54 -1.83
C ALA A 250 -21.10 3.54 -3.28
N ASP A 251 -19.91 2.98 -3.52
CA ASP A 251 -19.41 2.78 -4.89
C ASP A 251 -20.39 1.87 -5.68
N ASP A 252 -20.41 2.01 -6.99
CA ASP A 252 -21.04 1.01 -7.86
C ASP A 252 -19.96 0.13 -8.49
N SER A 253 -20.17 -1.19 -8.47
CA SER A 253 -19.20 -2.15 -9.01
C SER A 253 -19.86 -3.18 -9.92
N TRP A 254 -19.18 -3.55 -10.99
CA TRP A 254 -19.58 -4.60 -11.92
C TRP A 254 -18.42 -5.53 -12.22
N ALA A 255 -18.72 -6.81 -12.43
CA ALA A 255 -17.79 -7.74 -13.07
C ALA A 255 -18.40 -8.33 -14.34
N TYR A 256 -17.56 -8.46 -15.36
CA TYR A 256 -17.80 -9.34 -16.48
C TYR A 256 -17.12 -10.68 -16.21
N ILE A 257 -17.89 -11.76 -16.27
CA ILE A 257 -17.39 -13.13 -16.03
C ILE A 257 -17.52 -13.92 -17.35
N PRO A 258 -16.40 -14.33 -17.98
CA PRO A 258 -16.39 -14.97 -19.29
C PRO A 258 -17.22 -16.25 -19.38
N SER A 259 -17.17 -17.09 -18.35
CA SER A 259 -17.95 -18.34 -18.29
C SER A 259 -19.46 -18.11 -18.31
N LEU A 260 -19.92 -16.94 -17.84
CA LEU A 260 -21.32 -16.54 -17.84
C LEU A 260 -21.69 -15.65 -19.03
N ARG A 261 -20.69 -15.08 -19.72
CA ARG A 261 -20.83 -14.06 -20.79
C ARG A 261 -21.77 -12.91 -20.40
N ARG A 262 -21.71 -12.50 -19.14
CA ARG A 262 -22.62 -11.50 -18.56
C ARG A 262 -21.88 -10.55 -17.65
N VAL A 263 -22.33 -9.30 -17.66
CA VAL A 263 -22.01 -8.31 -16.65
C VAL A 263 -22.96 -8.49 -15.47
N ARG A 264 -22.42 -8.53 -14.25
CA ARG A 264 -23.20 -8.56 -13.01
C ARG A 264 -22.75 -7.43 -12.10
N ARG A 265 -23.71 -6.81 -11.43
CA ARG A 265 -23.42 -5.89 -10.32
C ARG A 265 -22.85 -6.72 -9.15
N ILE A 266 -21.78 -6.24 -8.52
CA ILE A 266 -21.19 -6.84 -7.32
C ILE A 266 -21.38 -5.85 -6.17
N SER A 267 -21.66 -6.37 -4.97
CA SER A 267 -21.75 -5.53 -3.77
C SER A 267 -20.40 -4.92 -3.44
N VAL A 268 -20.40 -3.68 -2.98
CA VAL A 268 -19.19 -3.01 -2.49
C VAL A 268 -18.69 -3.55 -1.16
N GLU A 269 -19.52 -4.22 -0.38
CA GLU A 269 -19.07 -4.96 0.82
C GLU A 269 -18.08 -6.08 0.49
N VAL A 270 -17.98 -6.47 -0.78
CA VAL A 270 -16.96 -7.42 -1.28
C VAL A 270 -15.56 -6.77 -1.29
N LYS A 271 -15.44 -5.46 -1.05
CA LYS A 271 -14.12 -4.80 -1.00
C LYS A 271 -13.23 -5.35 0.10
N SER A 272 -13.81 -5.72 1.24
CA SER A 272 -13.11 -6.38 2.35
C SER A 272 -13.07 -7.90 2.22
N ASP A 273 -13.63 -8.48 1.14
CA ASP A 273 -13.55 -9.91 0.86
C ASP A 273 -12.21 -10.26 0.20
N SER A 274 -11.83 -11.52 0.28
CA SER A 274 -10.64 -12.07 -0.36
C SER A 274 -10.69 -11.82 -1.87
N LEU A 275 -9.67 -11.16 -2.40
CA LEU A 275 -9.49 -11.03 -3.84
C LEU A 275 -9.12 -12.39 -4.42
N LEU A 276 -10.09 -13.04 -5.06
CA LEU A 276 -9.89 -14.25 -5.86
C LEU A 276 -9.14 -15.38 -5.11
N GLY A 277 -9.39 -15.52 -3.80
CA GLY A 277 -8.80 -16.54 -2.94
C GLY A 277 -7.42 -16.20 -2.37
N THR A 278 -7.01 -14.93 -2.45
CA THR A 278 -5.78 -14.43 -1.80
C THR A 278 -6.04 -13.94 -0.37
N ASP A 279 -4.99 -13.65 0.40
CA ASP A 279 -5.13 -13.01 1.72
C ASP A 279 -5.24 -11.47 1.62
N HIS A 280 -5.28 -10.92 0.39
CA HIS A 280 -5.52 -9.50 0.13
C HIS A 280 -6.98 -9.22 -0.17
N THR A 281 -7.41 -8.03 0.22
CA THR A 281 -8.70 -7.45 -0.11
C THR A 281 -8.55 -6.41 -1.23
N LEU A 282 -9.66 -5.97 -1.84
CA LEU A 282 -9.62 -4.85 -2.78
C LEU A 282 -9.27 -3.51 -2.09
N GLU A 283 -9.43 -3.43 -0.77
CA GLU A 283 -9.05 -2.25 0.01
C GLU A 283 -7.54 -2.11 0.20
N ASP A 284 -6.77 -3.19 0.07
CA ASP A 284 -5.32 -3.16 0.31
C ASP A 284 -4.51 -2.50 -0.79
N PHE A 285 -5.08 -2.39 -1.98
CA PHE A 285 -4.42 -1.76 -3.11
C PHE A 285 -4.08 -0.30 -2.79
N TYR A 286 -2.89 0.11 -3.24
CA TYR A 286 -2.35 1.45 -3.02
C TYR A 286 -2.17 1.80 -1.54
N GLY A 287 -2.08 0.81 -0.64
CA GLY A 287 -2.05 1.03 0.81
C GLY A 287 -3.44 1.18 1.41
N PHE A 288 -4.33 1.95 0.77
CA PHE A 288 -5.76 1.98 1.11
C PHE A 288 -6.63 2.45 -0.05
N ASN A 289 -7.62 1.63 -0.42
CA ASN A 289 -8.61 1.89 -1.48
C ASN A 289 -10.08 1.72 -1.03
N GLY A 290 -10.30 1.57 0.28
CA GLY A 290 -11.64 1.55 0.88
C GLY A 290 -12.33 2.92 0.83
N ARG A 291 -13.46 3.06 1.52
CA ARG A 291 -14.15 4.35 1.67
C ARG A 291 -13.86 4.91 3.07
N PRO A 292 -13.38 6.15 3.22
CA PRO A 292 -13.06 6.70 4.54
C PRO A 292 -14.21 6.57 5.56
N MET A 293 -15.45 6.74 5.10
CA MET A 293 -16.65 6.69 5.95
C MET A 293 -16.93 5.31 6.56
N GLU A 294 -16.36 4.21 6.04
CA GLU A 294 -16.51 2.84 6.55
C GLU A 294 -15.54 2.49 7.68
N HIS A 295 -14.68 3.43 8.05
CA HIS A 295 -13.69 3.27 9.10
C HIS A 295 -13.70 4.47 10.05
N GLU A 296 -13.09 4.31 11.20
CA GLU A 296 -12.63 5.39 12.07
C GLU A 296 -11.12 5.56 11.90
N TRP A 297 -10.64 6.77 12.14
CA TRP A 297 -9.27 7.15 11.85
C TRP A 297 -8.64 7.85 13.04
N GLU A 298 -7.37 7.54 13.28
CA GLU A 298 -6.55 8.16 14.31
C GLU A 298 -5.21 8.55 13.70
N TYR A 299 -4.81 9.81 13.85
CA TYR A 299 -3.44 10.20 13.57
C TYR A 299 -2.55 9.80 14.74
N VAL A 300 -1.50 9.04 14.47
CA VAL A 300 -0.59 8.53 15.50
C VAL A 300 0.55 9.53 15.73
N GLY A 301 1.05 10.14 14.66
CA GLY A 301 2.21 11.01 14.69
C GLY A 301 3.06 10.82 13.43
N THR A 302 4.35 11.16 13.55
CA THR A 302 5.31 11.04 12.45
C THR A 302 6.40 10.03 12.76
N ALA A 303 7.04 9.46 11.75
CA ALA A 303 8.30 8.73 11.88
C ALA A 303 9.24 9.06 10.71
N ARG A 304 10.49 8.61 10.81
CA ARG A 304 11.39 8.56 9.65
C ARG A 304 11.50 7.11 9.19
N MET A 305 11.35 6.87 7.89
CA MET A 305 11.39 5.54 7.30
C MET A 305 12.31 5.48 6.10
N LEU A 306 13.02 4.37 5.93
CA LEU A 306 13.75 4.07 4.70
C LEU A 306 12.79 3.46 3.68
N VAL A 307 12.67 4.11 2.53
CA VAL A 307 11.67 3.78 1.50
C VAL A 307 12.27 3.92 0.11
N VAL A 308 11.74 3.18 -0.86
CA VAL A 308 12.06 3.38 -2.27
C VAL A 308 11.15 4.49 -2.82
N ALA A 309 11.52 5.74 -2.55
CA ALA A 309 10.71 6.90 -2.92
C ALA A 309 10.87 7.31 -4.39
N ARG A 310 12.06 7.10 -4.97
CA ARG A 310 12.37 7.35 -6.38
C ARG A 310 13.23 6.21 -6.90
N SER A 311 12.58 5.20 -7.46
CA SER A 311 13.27 4.05 -8.04
C SER A 311 14.20 4.46 -9.17
N ARG A 312 15.39 3.86 -9.23
CA ARG A 312 16.31 3.98 -10.38
C ARG A 312 15.91 3.08 -11.56
N ASN A 313 15.00 2.15 -11.31
CA ASN A 313 14.51 1.19 -12.29
C ASN A 313 13.12 1.60 -12.78
N THR A 314 12.83 1.40 -14.07
CA THR A 314 11.45 1.59 -14.57
C THR A 314 10.48 0.56 -14.00
N ASN A 315 10.97 -0.65 -13.73
CA ASN A 315 10.21 -1.72 -13.09
C ASN A 315 10.93 -2.17 -11.82
N THR A 316 10.17 -2.44 -10.77
CA THR A 316 10.69 -2.91 -9.50
C THR A 316 11.42 -4.24 -9.67
N ILE A 317 12.61 -4.35 -9.08
CA ILE A 317 13.36 -5.60 -8.99
C ILE A 317 13.20 -6.13 -7.58
N TYR A 318 12.56 -7.28 -7.44
CA TYR A 318 12.33 -7.95 -6.17
C TYR A 318 13.42 -8.98 -5.89
N TYR A 319 13.88 -9.04 -4.64
CA TYR A 319 14.92 -9.98 -4.20
C TYR A 319 14.73 -10.43 -2.75
N GLY A 320 15.76 -11.04 -2.18
CA GLY A 320 15.75 -11.55 -0.82
C GLY A 320 15.09 -12.93 -0.69
N PRO A 321 15.06 -13.50 0.52
CA PRO A 321 14.67 -14.88 0.75
C PRO A 321 13.24 -15.20 0.29
N ASN A 322 12.34 -14.24 0.37
CA ASN A 322 10.93 -14.38 0.00
C ASN A 322 10.53 -13.51 -1.20
N GLY A 323 11.47 -12.84 -1.87
CA GLY A 323 11.15 -12.03 -3.06
C GLY A 323 10.29 -10.79 -2.76
N TRP A 324 10.36 -10.23 -1.53
CA TRP A 324 9.60 -9.04 -1.14
C TRP A 324 10.45 -7.78 -0.99
N ALA A 325 11.74 -7.94 -0.68
CA ALA A 325 12.64 -6.79 -0.63
C ALA A 325 12.84 -6.21 -2.02
N VAL A 326 13.09 -4.90 -2.09
CA VAL A 326 13.22 -4.17 -3.34
C VAL A 326 14.70 -3.82 -3.55
N LYS A 327 15.28 -4.22 -4.68
CA LYS A 327 16.68 -3.97 -5.01
C LYS A 327 16.85 -2.60 -5.68
N ASP A 328 16.85 -1.55 -4.88
CA ASP A 328 16.84 -0.17 -5.36
C ASP A 328 17.53 0.82 -4.41
N ASP A 329 17.44 2.10 -4.74
CA ASP A 329 17.89 3.21 -3.93
C ASP A 329 16.83 3.53 -2.85
N TYR A 330 17.26 3.57 -1.58
CA TYR A 330 16.43 3.87 -0.43
C TYR A 330 16.70 5.28 0.07
N ALA A 331 15.63 6.05 0.27
CA ALA A 331 15.66 7.39 0.82
C ALA A 331 15.06 7.39 2.22
N LEU A 332 15.66 8.16 3.12
CA LEU A 332 15.07 8.42 4.43
C LEU A 332 13.99 9.50 4.28
N ARG A 333 12.75 9.16 4.62
CA ARG A 333 11.59 10.04 4.44
C ARG A 333 10.85 10.25 5.75
N LYS A 334 10.38 11.49 5.98
CA LYS A 334 9.43 11.78 7.06
C LYS A 334 8.04 11.35 6.61
N VAL A 335 7.44 10.44 7.36
CA VAL A 335 6.08 9.96 7.11
C VAL A 335 5.13 10.40 8.21
N ASP A 336 3.89 10.61 7.83
CA ASP A 336 2.72 10.68 8.71
C ASP A 336 2.14 9.28 8.87
N ILE A 337 1.70 8.95 10.08
CA ILE A 337 1.15 7.64 10.40
C ILE A 337 -0.30 7.82 10.83
N MET A 338 -1.22 7.20 10.08
CA MET A 338 -2.61 7.05 10.51
C MET A 338 -2.92 5.59 10.81
N ARG A 339 -3.81 5.40 11.79
CA ARG A 339 -4.38 4.12 12.15
C ARG A 339 -5.84 4.08 11.73
N GLN A 340 -6.17 3.06 10.96
CA GLN A 340 -7.51 2.75 10.49
C GLN A 340 -8.17 1.74 11.44
N TYR A 341 -9.44 1.96 11.75
CA TYR A 341 -10.30 1.04 12.49
C TYR A 341 -11.57 0.75 11.69
N PRO A 342 -11.72 -0.43 11.09
CA PRO A 342 -12.93 -0.78 10.37
C PRO A 342 -14.17 -0.77 11.27
N LYS A 343 -15.28 -0.18 10.79
CA LYS A 343 -16.55 -0.15 11.54
C LYS A 343 -17.29 -1.49 11.51
N SER A 344 -17.11 -2.25 10.43
CA SER A 344 -17.76 -3.55 10.27
C SER A 344 -17.07 -4.61 11.13
N PRO A 345 -17.80 -5.35 11.97
CA PRO A 345 -17.24 -6.47 12.74
C PRO A 345 -16.82 -7.66 11.85
N ASN A 346 -17.25 -7.69 10.59
CA ASN A 346 -16.89 -8.72 9.61
C ASN A 346 -15.65 -8.36 8.79
N HIS A 347 -15.05 -7.19 9.02
CA HIS A 347 -13.84 -6.80 8.32
C HIS A 347 -12.66 -7.71 8.73
N PRO A 348 -11.82 -8.20 7.79
CA PRO A 348 -10.75 -9.15 8.12
C PRO A 348 -9.65 -8.55 9.01
N TYR A 349 -9.46 -7.24 8.96
CA TYR A 349 -8.55 -6.52 9.83
C TYR A 349 -9.27 -5.89 11.02
N SER A 350 -8.69 -6.00 12.21
CA SER A 350 -9.09 -5.22 13.38
C SER A 350 -8.55 -3.78 13.34
N THR A 351 -7.39 -3.58 12.72
CA THR A 351 -6.76 -2.28 12.50
C THR A 351 -5.69 -2.37 11.41
N LYS A 352 -5.35 -1.24 10.80
CA LYS A 352 -4.27 -1.09 9.82
C LYS A 352 -3.50 0.21 10.08
N PHE A 353 -2.18 0.22 9.91
CA PHE A 353 -1.36 1.43 10.00
C PHE A 353 -0.89 1.83 8.61
N ILE A 354 -1.14 3.08 8.21
CA ILE A 354 -0.76 3.56 6.89
C ILE A 354 0.25 4.70 7.07
N CYS A 355 1.44 4.49 6.53
CA CYS A 355 2.57 5.40 6.58
C CYS A 355 2.69 6.17 5.27
N VAL A 356 2.37 7.47 5.32
CA VAL A 356 2.24 8.36 4.16
C VAL A 356 3.36 9.38 4.15
N ASP A 357 4.08 9.54 3.04
CA ASP A 357 5.09 10.58 2.88
C ASP A 357 4.47 11.98 3.05
N ARG A 358 5.04 12.79 3.94
CA ARG A 358 4.54 14.15 4.21
C ARG A 358 4.56 15.05 2.97
N VAL A 359 5.48 14.82 2.04
CA VAL A 359 5.69 15.69 0.87
C VAL A 359 4.82 15.22 -0.30
N SER A 360 5.00 13.96 -0.75
CA SER A 360 4.32 13.43 -1.93
C SER A 360 2.88 12.98 -1.64
N GLY A 361 2.58 12.60 -0.40
CA GLY A 361 1.31 11.97 -0.02
C GLY A 361 1.22 10.49 -0.38
N GLU A 362 2.28 9.86 -0.90
CA GLU A 362 2.28 8.43 -1.23
C GLU A 362 2.47 7.55 0.02
N SER A 363 1.89 6.35 0.00
CA SER A 363 2.06 5.37 1.08
C SER A 363 3.21 4.43 0.77
N TYR A 364 4.09 4.20 1.73
CA TYR A 364 5.20 3.24 1.57
C TYR A 364 5.02 1.95 2.37
N TYR A 365 4.28 2.03 3.48
CA TYR A 365 3.96 0.90 4.35
C TYR A 365 2.50 1.02 4.77
N ALA A 366 1.77 -0.10 4.73
CA ALA A 366 0.32 -0.14 4.99
C ALA A 366 -0.10 -1.49 5.57
#